data_AF-A0A7G3BZ91-F1
#
_entry.id   AF-A0A7G3BZ91-F1
#
_cell.length_a   1.000
_cell.length_b   1.000
_cell.length_c   1.000
_cell.angle_alpha   90.00
_cell.angle_beta   90.00
_cell.angle_gamma   90.00
#
_symmetry.space_group_name_H-M   'P 1'
#
loop_
_entity.id
_entity.type
_entity.pdbx_description
1 polymer ?
#
loop_
_entity_poly.entity_id
_entity_poly.type
_entity_poly.pdbx_seq_one_letter_code
_entity_poly.pdbx_strand_id
1 'polypeptide(L)'
;MKNIYIIGLLCACSTWTMAETVTNTATAQQAAKANAIRVITRPEIMGLWGMEIANNKKCVEYYNFRGMSDVVIKSGKEWTYGLYDYQPSDDHKERLPALILQIKYDNNEVDCSGQQQDQTGEVSQYFVKWENEHTIDFCANEKGDKCFATLRRVLP
;
A
#
# COMPACT_ATOMS: atom_id res chain seq x y z
N MET A 1 53.81 19.05 81.93
CA MET A 1 55.21 19.03 81.44
C MET A 1 55.26 18.21 80.15
N LYS A 2 55.57 18.88 79.04
CA LYS A 2 56.51 18.50 77.96
C LYS A 2 56.59 17.03 77.46
N ASN A 3 56.44 16.92 76.13
CA ASN A 3 56.93 15.91 75.16
C ASN A 3 56.09 14.64 74.93
N ILE A 4 55.77 14.34 73.66
CA ILE A 4 56.59 13.54 72.72
C ILE A 4 55.91 13.51 71.33
N TYR A 5 56.70 13.70 70.26
CA TYR A 5 56.37 13.46 68.85
C TYR A 5 56.68 12.00 68.48
N ILE A 6 55.97 11.41 67.50
CA ILE A 6 56.39 10.32 66.56
C ILE A 6 55.16 10.09 65.64
N ILE A 7 55.10 10.66 64.43
CA ILE A 7 55.56 10.09 63.15
C ILE A 7 55.22 8.59 63.02
N GLY A 8 54.06 8.30 62.43
CA GLY A 8 53.64 6.96 62.08
C GLY A 8 52.92 6.95 60.74
N LEU A 9 53.65 6.51 59.72
CA LEU A 9 53.15 5.77 58.56
C LEU A 9 52.21 6.50 57.58
N LEU A 10 52.77 7.44 56.81
CA LEU A 10 52.35 7.65 55.42
C LEU A 10 52.75 6.41 54.61
N CYS A 11 51.81 5.51 54.34
CA CYS A 11 51.83 4.68 53.13
C CYS A 11 50.52 3.90 52.95
N ALA A 12 50.05 3.90 51.71
CA ALA A 12 48.98 3.09 51.14
C ALA A 12 47.54 3.55 51.43
N CYS A 13 46.99 4.30 50.46
CA CYS A 13 45.80 3.91 49.69
C CYS A 13 45.51 5.02 48.67
N SER A 14 46.35 5.12 47.64
CA SER A 14 45.93 5.77 46.39
C SER A 14 44.77 4.97 45.82
N THR A 15 43.55 5.50 45.91
CA THR A 15 42.40 4.96 45.18
C THR A 15 42.64 5.20 43.70
N TRP A 16 42.78 4.12 42.93
CA TRP A 16 42.81 4.18 41.48
C TRP A 16 41.41 4.61 41.02
N THR A 17 41.27 5.82 40.52
CA THR A 17 40.07 6.22 39.78
C THR A 17 40.13 5.53 38.42
N MET A 18 39.41 4.41 38.27
CA MET A 18 39.16 3.83 36.96
C MET A 18 38.16 4.76 36.26
N ALA A 19 38.56 5.38 35.15
CA ALA A 19 37.63 6.02 34.25
C ALA A 19 36.84 4.91 33.55
N GLU A 20 35.55 4.78 33.86
CA GLU A 20 34.64 3.96 33.04
C GLU A 20 34.58 4.57 31.65
N THR A 21 35.19 3.91 30.67
CA THR A 21 34.87 4.14 29.28
C THR A 21 33.44 3.65 29.08
N VAL A 22 32.48 4.58 29.09
CA VAL A 22 31.14 4.33 28.56
C VAL A 22 31.33 3.90 27.11
N THR A 23 31.24 2.61 26.84
CA THR A 23 31.14 2.09 25.49
C THR A 23 29.83 2.61 24.94
N ASN A 24 29.95 3.61 24.07
CA ASN A 24 28.83 4.22 23.37
C ASN A 24 28.23 3.18 22.41
N THR A 25 27.37 2.29 22.93
CA THR A 25 26.60 1.31 22.15
C THR A 25 25.54 1.98 21.27
N ALA A 26 25.34 3.30 21.42
CA ALA A 26 24.46 4.12 20.59
C ALA A 26 24.82 4.09 19.09
N THR A 27 26.09 3.92 18.71
CA THR A 27 26.50 3.94 17.29
C THR A 27 26.16 2.65 16.55
N ALA A 28 26.15 1.48 17.21
CA ALA A 28 25.83 0.21 16.56
C ALA A 28 24.34 0.10 16.21
N GLN A 29 23.44 0.58 17.09
CA GLN A 29 22.00 0.51 16.87
C GLN A 29 21.48 1.58 15.90
N GLN A 30 22.17 2.72 15.78
CA GLN A 30 21.89 3.73 14.75
C GLN A 30 22.45 3.35 13.38
N ALA A 31 23.62 2.70 13.31
CA ALA A 31 24.17 2.18 12.05
C ALA A 31 23.32 1.04 11.45
N ALA A 32 22.72 0.19 12.28
CA ALA A 32 21.82 -0.88 11.82
C ALA A 32 20.52 -0.36 11.17
N LYS A 33 19.99 0.79 11.62
CA LYS A 33 18.82 1.44 10.98
C LYS A 33 19.16 2.11 9.65
N ALA A 34 20.41 2.52 9.43
CA ALA A 34 20.84 3.14 8.17
C ALA A 34 20.88 2.15 6.99
N ASN A 35 20.96 0.84 7.26
CA ASN A 35 21.03 -0.23 6.26
C ASN A 35 19.77 -1.12 6.20
N ALA A 36 18.65 -0.66 6.75
CA ALA A 36 17.40 -1.43 6.74
C ALA A 36 16.76 -1.38 5.34
N ILE A 37 16.81 -2.49 4.59
CA ILE A 37 16.02 -2.68 3.37
C ILE A 37 14.53 -2.69 3.79
N ARG A 38 13.74 -1.77 3.23
CA ARG A 38 12.29 -1.77 3.38
C ARG A 38 11.67 -2.46 2.17
N VAL A 39 11.14 -3.66 2.36
CA VAL A 39 10.32 -4.35 1.36
C VAL A 39 8.88 -3.85 1.52
N ILE A 40 8.35 -3.20 0.49
CA ILE A 40 6.95 -2.77 0.44
C ILE A 40 6.26 -3.61 -0.63
N THR A 41 5.32 -4.46 -0.22
CA THR A 41 4.48 -5.21 -1.14
C THR A 41 3.35 -4.32 -1.65
N ARG A 42 2.96 -4.52 -2.91
CA ARG A 42 1.89 -3.78 -3.59
C ARG A 42 0.81 -4.78 -4.02
N PRO A 43 -0.49 -4.44 -3.93
CA PRO A 43 -1.53 -5.23 -4.56
C PRO A 43 -1.22 -5.43 -6.04
N GLU A 44 -1.40 -6.65 -6.55
CA GLU A 44 -1.15 -7.00 -7.96
C GLU A 44 -2.02 -6.20 -8.95
N ILE A 45 -3.20 -5.76 -8.50
CA ILE A 45 -4.12 -4.94 -9.28
C ILE A 45 -3.68 -3.48 -9.44
N MET A 46 -2.69 -3.02 -8.67
CA MET A 46 -2.17 -1.65 -8.82
C MET A 46 -1.74 -1.38 -10.25
N GLY A 47 -1.96 -0.14 -10.70
CA GLY A 47 -1.65 0.33 -12.04
C GLY A 47 -2.85 0.95 -12.74
N LEU A 48 -2.64 1.35 -13.99
CA LEU A 48 -3.66 1.92 -14.86
C LEU A 48 -4.23 0.82 -15.76
N TRP A 49 -5.55 0.71 -15.80
CA TRP A 49 -6.30 -0.26 -16.58
C TRP A 49 -7.33 0.44 -17.44
N GLY A 50 -7.51 -0.02 -18.68
CA GLY A 50 -8.53 0.47 -19.60
C GLY A 50 -9.58 -0.59 -19.88
N MET A 51 -10.85 -0.24 -19.71
CA MET A 51 -12.03 -1.03 -20.01
C MET A 51 -12.71 -0.49 -21.26
N GLU A 52 -12.87 -1.33 -22.29
CA GLU A 52 -13.67 -0.95 -23.45
C GLU A 52 -15.16 -1.18 -23.17
N ILE A 53 -15.99 -0.15 -23.38
CA ILE A 53 -17.45 -0.29 -23.21
C ILE A 53 -18.03 -1.04 -24.40
N ALA A 54 -18.70 -2.17 -24.14
CA ALA A 54 -19.23 -3.06 -25.19
C ALA A 54 -20.10 -2.33 -26.24
N ASN A 55 -20.94 -1.40 -25.78
CA ASN A 55 -21.86 -0.64 -26.62
C ASN A 55 -21.23 0.61 -27.27
N ASN A 56 -20.04 1.02 -26.82
CA ASN A 56 -19.33 2.20 -27.30
C ASN A 56 -17.82 1.95 -27.34
N LYS A 57 -17.37 1.13 -28.29
CA LYS A 57 -15.95 0.76 -28.51
C LYS A 57 -15.01 1.94 -28.83
N LYS A 58 -15.52 3.18 -28.86
CA LYS A 58 -14.73 4.41 -29.06
C LYS A 58 -14.34 5.07 -27.75
N CYS A 59 -14.92 4.66 -26.63
CA CYS A 59 -14.65 5.18 -25.30
C CYS A 59 -14.02 4.08 -24.44
N VAL A 60 -12.93 4.44 -23.76
CA VAL A 60 -12.26 3.56 -22.80
C VAL A 60 -12.45 4.20 -21.44
N GLU A 61 -12.99 3.44 -20.51
CA GLU A 61 -13.04 3.82 -19.11
C GLU A 61 -11.74 3.39 -18.44
N TYR A 62 -11.09 4.32 -17.75
CA TYR A 62 -9.80 4.09 -17.14
C TYR A 62 -9.91 3.96 -15.63
N TYR A 63 -9.33 2.91 -15.08
CA TYR A 63 -9.21 2.66 -13.64
C TYR A 63 -7.75 2.78 -13.25
N ASN A 64 -7.41 3.75 -12.40
CA ASN A 64 -6.07 3.93 -11.86
C ASN A 64 -6.04 3.51 -10.39
N PHE A 65 -5.66 2.25 -10.13
CA PHE A 65 -5.48 1.72 -8.78
C PHE A 65 -4.12 2.13 -8.23
N ARG A 66 -4.13 3.04 -7.26
CA ARG A 66 -2.94 3.68 -6.71
C ARG A 66 -2.57 3.07 -5.36
N GLY A 67 -1.41 3.49 -4.83
CA GLY A 67 -1.04 3.13 -3.46
C GLY A 67 -2.01 3.73 -2.44
N MET A 68 -1.96 3.23 -1.20
CA MET A 68 -2.84 3.66 -0.10
C MET A 68 -4.34 3.43 -0.36
N SER A 69 -4.68 2.43 -1.18
CA SER A 69 -6.08 2.07 -1.46
C SER A 69 -6.87 3.15 -2.20
N ASP A 70 -6.23 4.08 -2.92
CA ASP A 70 -6.91 5.08 -3.73
C ASP A 70 -7.22 4.57 -5.15
N VAL A 71 -8.39 4.91 -5.69
CA VAL A 71 -8.73 4.70 -7.09
C VAL A 71 -9.21 6.00 -7.74
N VAL A 72 -8.76 6.25 -8.96
CA VAL A 72 -9.31 7.30 -9.83
C VAL A 72 -9.88 6.62 -11.06
N ILE A 73 -11.15 6.87 -11.35
CA ILE A 73 -11.86 6.34 -12.50
C ILE A 73 -12.15 7.49 -13.46
N LYS A 74 -11.98 7.28 -14.75
CA LYS A 74 -12.32 8.26 -15.78
C LYS A 74 -13.13 7.60 -16.89
N SER A 75 -14.36 8.05 -17.08
CA SER A 75 -15.28 7.56 -18.10
C SER A 75 -15.83 8.73 -18.91
N GLY A 76 -15.39 8.91 -20.16
CA GLY A 76 -15.81 10.06 -20.96
C GLY A 76 -15.42 11.41 -20.32
N LYS A 77 -16.41 12.21 -19.92
CA LYS A 77 -16.21 13.47 -19.17
C LYS A 77 -16.30 13.29 -17.65
N GLU A 78 -16.87 12.17 -17.22
CA GLU A 78 -16.94 11.78 -15.83
C GLU A 78 -15.56 11.39 -15.30
N TRP A 79 -15.27 11.84 -14.09
CA TRP A 79 -14.17 11.33 -13.31
C TRP A 79 -14.58 11.22 -11.86
N THR A 80 -14.12 10.12 -11.27
CA THR A 80 -14.53 9.69 -9.96
C THR A 80 -13.28 9.41 -9.13
N TYR A 81 -13.33 9.77 -7.85
CA TYR A 81 -12.30 9.42 -6.89
C TYR A 81 -12.91 8.56 -5.79
N GLY A 82 -12.20 7.50 -5.41
CA GLY A 82 -12.68 6.53 -4.45
C GLY A 82 -11.58 5.80 -3.71
N LEU A 83 -12.00 4.85 -2.90
CA LEU A 83 -11.14 3.89 -2.25
C LEU A 83 -11.37 2.50 -2.86
N TYR A 84 -10.35 1.65 -2.81
CA TYR A 84 -10.49 0.23 -3.13
C TYR A 84 -9.87 -0.67 -2.05
N ASP A 85 -10.50 -1.82 -1.84
CA ASP A 85 -9.92 -2.94 -1.10
C ASP A 85 -9.76 -4.12 -2.06
N TYR A 86 -8.53 -4.61 -2.21
CA TYR A 86 -8.21 -5.76 -3.04
C TYR A 86 -7.81 -6.93 -2.15
N GLN A 87 -8.64 -7.96 -2.17
CA GLN A 87 -8.45 -9.16 -1.37
C GLN A 87 -7.96 -10.28 -2.29
N PRO A 88 -6.65 -10.58 -2.28
CA PRO A 88 -6.10 -11.66 -3.10
C PRO A 88 -6.71 -13.00 -2.71
N SER A 89 -6.65 -13.96 -3.63
CA SER A 89 -7.03 -15.34 -3.36
C SER A 89 -5.78 -16.20 -3.25
N ASP A 90 -5.80 -17.15 -2.32
CA ASP A 90 -4.72 -18.14 -2.18
C ASP A 90 -4.73 -19.14 -3.35
N ASP A 91 -5.92 -19.40 -3.93
CA ASP A 91 -6.08 -20.20 -5.15
C ASP A 91 -7.10 -19.54 -6.10
N HIS A 92 -6.58 -18.99 -7.20
CA HIS A 92 -7.37 -18.29 -8.22
C HIS A 92 -8.31 -19.24 -9.00
N LYS A 93 -8.17 -20.57 -8.86
CA LYS A 93 -9.05 -21.56 -9.50
C LYS A 93 -10.25 -21.92 -8.64
N GLU A 94 -10.10 -21.88 -7.31
CA GLU A 94 -11.19 -22.19 -6.38
C GLU A 94 -12.03 -20.96 -6.07
N ARG A 95 -11.39 -19.80 -5.93
CA ARG A 95 -12.04 -18.53 -5.61
C ARG A 95 -11.29 -17.37 -6.25
N LEU A 96 -11.99 -16.52 -6.99
CA LEU A 96 -11.37 -15.32 -7.54
C LEU A 96 -11.07 -14.28 -6.44
N PRO A 97 -9.98 -13.49 -6.58
CA PRO A 97 -9.76 -12.30 -5.78
C PRO A 97 -10.98 -11.37 -5.79
N ALA A 98 -11.27 -10.73 -4.66
CA ALA A 98 -12.35 -9.76 -4.55
C ALA A 98 -11.80 -8.33 -4.61
N LEU A 99 -12.53 -7.45 -5.28
CA LEU A 99 -12.27 -6.02 -5.37
C LEU A 99 -13.50 -5.27 -4.89
N ILE A 100 -13.38 -4.49 -3.84
CA ILE A 100 -14.43 -3.61 -3.36
C ILE A 100 -14.03 -2.18 -3.72
N LEU A 101 -14.92 -1.44 -4.38
CA LEU A 101 -14.76 -0.02 -4.66
C LEU A 101 -15.75 0.77 -3.82
N GLN A 102 -15.30 1.89 -3.28
CA GLN A 102 -16.16 2.88 -2.65
C GLN A 102 -15.91 4.24 -3.27
N ILE A 103 -16.94 4.79 -3.91
CA ILE A 103 -16.87 6.12 -4.50
C ILE A 103 -16.97 7.18 -3.41
N LYS A 104 -15.99 8.08 -3.37
CA LYS A 104 -15.93 9.20 -2.41
C LYS A 104 -16.38 10.51 -3.02
N TYR A 105 -16.14 10.68 -4.31
CA TYR A 105 -16.49 11.87 -5.05
C TYR A 105 -16.72 11.51 -6.51
N ASP A 106 -17.77 12.09 -7.10
CA ASP A 106 -18.07 12.06 -8.53
C ASP A 106 -18.32 13.50 -9.02
N ASN A 107 -17.87 13.83 -10.24
CA ASN A 107 -18.10 15.16 -10.81
C ASN A 107 -19.46 15.30 -11.53
N ASN A 108 -20.26 14.22 -11.58
CA ASN A 108 -21.59 14.12 -12.18
C ASN A 108 -21.63 14.65 -13.62
N GLU A 109 -20.65 14.23 -14.42
CA GLU A 109 -20.57 14.52 -15.86
C GLU A 109 -21.00 13.28 -16.66
N VAL A 110 -21.09 13.40 -17.99
CA VAL A 110 -21.50 12.27 -18.83
C VAL A 110 -20.39 11.23 -18.94
N ASP A 111 -20.71 9.97 -18.63
CA ASP A 111 -19.83 8.81 -18.70
C ASP A 111 -19.60 8.29 -20.15
N CYS A 112 -18.83 7.21 -20.32
CA CYS A 112 -18.65 6.57 -21.63
C CYS A 112 -19.93 5.92 -22.20
N SER A 113 -20.91 5.61 -21.35
CA SER A 113 -22.20 5.02 -21.74
C SER A 113 -23.24 6.06 -22.19
N GLY A 114 -22.93 7.35 -21.99
CA GLY A 114 -23.81 8.47 -22.32
C GLY A 114 -24.79 8.82 -21.20
N GLN A 115 -24.62 8.24 -20.02
CA GLN A 115 -25.41 8.52 -18.82
C GLN A 115 -24.73 9.61 -17.98
N GLN A 116 -25.54 10.34 -17.22
CA GLN A 116 -25.06 11.30 -16.23
C GLN A 116 -25.73 10.97 -14.91
N GLN A 117 -24.98 10.38 -13.99
CA GLN A 117 -25.49 9.93 -12.70
C GLN A 117 -24.44 10.14 -11.62
N ASP A 118 -24.80 10.83 -10.55
CA ASP A 118 -23.92 10.95 -9.39
C ASP A 118 -23.82 9.60 -8.66
N GLN A 119 -22.62 9.01 -8.67
CA GLN A 119 -22.29 7.76 -7.99
C GLN A 119 -21.67 7.97 -6.60
N THR A 120 -21.67 9.20 -6.07
CA THR A 120 -21.08 9.50 -4.76
C THR A 120 -21.66 8.63 -3.66
N GLY A 121 -20.77 7.92 -2.94
CA GLY A 121 -21.15 7.02 -1.86
C GLY A 121 -21.49 5.60 -2.30
N GLU A 122 -21.50 5.31 -3.61
CA GLU A 122 -21.71 3.96 -4.12
C GLU A 122 -20.61 3.01 -3.62
N VAL A 123 -21.02 1.79 -3.27
CA VAL A 123 -20.12 0.68 -2.94
C VAL A 123 -20.41 -0.46 -3.91
N SER A 124 -19.39 -0.88 -4.64
CA SER A 124 -19.51 -1.94 -5.65
C SER A 124 -18.49 -3.03 -5.32
N GLN A 125 -18.86 -4.29 -5.52
CA GLN A 125 -17.96 -5.44 -5.35
C GLN A 125 -17.86 -6.22 -6.66
N TYR A 126 -16.63 -6.51 -7.05
CA TYR A 126 -16.28 -7.31 -8.22
C TYR A 126 -15.36 -8.46 -7.83
N PHE A 127 -15.32 -9.47 -8.68
CA PHE A 127 -14.33 -10.54 -8.59
C PHE A 127 -13.40 -10.44 -9.79
N VAL A 128 -12.10 -10.51 -9.55
CA VAL A 128 -11.07 -10.22 -10.54
C VAL A 128 -10.50 -11.51 -11.08
N LYS A 129 -10.84 -11.86 -12.31
CA LYS A 129 -10.30 -13.02 -13.01
C LYS A 129 -9.07 -12.61 -13.79
N TRP A 130 -7.92 -13.20 -13.48
CA TRP A 130 -6.67 -12.95 -14.20
C TRP A 130 -6.55 -13.90 -15.38
N GLU A 131 -6.55 -13.35 -16.60
CA GLU A 131 -6.24 -14.12 -17.82
C GLU A 131 -4.72 -14.16 -18.07
N ASN A 132 -4.03 -13.06 -17.72
CA ASN A 132 -2.57 -12.93 -17.71
C ASN A 132 -2.19 -11.61 -16.99
N GLU A 133 -0.90 -11.29 -16.89
CA GLU A 133 -0.39 -10.09 -16.20
C GLU A 133 -0.94 -8.76 -16.73
N HIS A 134 -1.46 -8.74 -17.96
CA HIS A 134 -1.94 -7.54 -18.66
C HIS A 134 -3.44 -7.53 -18.94
N THR A 135 -4.16 -8.58 -18.56
CA THR A 135 -5.59 -8.73 -18.86
C THR A 135 -6.32 -9.32 -17.67
N ILE A 136 -7.32 -8.59 -17.19
CA ILE A 136 -8.23 -9.04 -16.15
C ILE A 136 -9.67 -8.91 -16.62
N ASP A 137 -10.55 -9.74 -16.09
CA ASP A 137 -11.99 -9.59 -16.23
C ASP A 137 -12.62 -9.27 -14.87
N PHE A 138 -13.59 -8.36 -14.88
CA PHE A 138 -14.50 -8.17 -13.75
C PHE A 138 -15.69 -9.11 -13.88
N CYS A 139 -15.91 -9.88 -12.82
CA CYS A 139 -16.93 -10.90 -12.73
C CYS A 139 -17.89 -10.62 -11.57
N ALA A 140 -19.13 -11.04 -11.75
CA ALA A 140 -20.22 -10.83 -10.79
C ALA A 140 -20.21 -11.85 -9.64
N ASN A 141 -19.36 -12.87 -9.69
CA ASN A 141 -19.22 -13.87 -8.65
C ASN A 141 -17.80 -14.44 -8.58
N GLU A 142 -17.53 -15.10 -7.46
CA GLU A 142 -16.24 -15.67 -7.10
C GLU A 142 -15.80 -16.86 -7.97
N LYS A 143 -16.71 -17.44 -8.76
CA LYS A 143 -16.40 -18.58 -9.66
C LYS A 143 -15.94 -18.13 -11.04
N GLY A 144 -16.18 -16.87 -11.41
CA GLY A 144 -15.78 -16.33 -12.71
C GLY A 144 -16.57 -16.86 -13.91
N ASP A 145 -17.75 -17.43 -13.70
CA ASP A 145 -18.61 -17.92 -14.80
C ASP A 145 -19.46 -16.81 -15.44
N LYS A 146 -19.53 -15.63 -14.81
CA LYS A 146 -20.25 -14.45 -15.30
C LYS A 146 -19.38 -13.21 -15.20
N CYS A 147 -18.65 -12.92 -16.27
CA CYS A 147 -17.81 -11.73 -16.41
C CYS A 147 -18.44 -10.76 -17.42
N PHE A 148 -18.42 -9.48 -17.08
CA PHE A 148 -19.15 -8.44 -17.82
C PHE A 148 -18.24 -7.34 -18.38
N ALA A 149 -16.99 -7.31 -17.96
CA ALA A 149 -16.01 -6.32 -18.37
C ALA A 149 -14.62 -6.93 -18.45
N THR A 150 -13.88 -6.58 -19.49
CA THR A 150 -12.47 -6.92 -19.67
C THR A 150 -11.65 -5.64 -19.59
N LEU A 151 -10.61 -5.66 -18.76
CA LEU A 151 -9.68 -4.56 -18.59
C LEU A 151 -8.29 -4.95 -19.07
N ARG A 152 -7.64 -4.04 -19.78
CA ARG A 152 -6.27 -4.19 -20.27
C ARG A 152 -5.34 -3.23 -19.54
N ARG A 153 -4.20 -3.74 -19.08
CA ARG A 153 -3.20 -2.93 -18.38
C ARG A 153 -2.58 -1.91 -19.35
N VAL A 154 -2.51 -0.66 -18.94
CA VAL A 154 -1.94 0.47 -19.68
C VAL A 154 -0.59 0.87 -19.11
N LEU A 155 -0.50 0.99 -17.77
CA LEU A 155 0.74 1.27 -17.04
C LEU A 155 0.85 0.36 -15.80
N PRO A 156 2.08 -0.06 -15.43
CA PRO A 156 2.34 -0.66 -14.12
C PRO A 156 2.29 0.36 -12.98
#